data_AF-A0A7X2H3Q8-F1
#
_entry.id   AF-A0A7X2H3Q8-F1
#
_cell.length_a   1.000
_cell.length_b   1.000
_cell.length_c   1.000
_cell.angle_alpha   90.00
_cell.angle_beta   90.00
_cell.angle_gamma   90.00
#
_symmetry.space_group_name_H-M   'P 1'
#
loop_
_entity.id
_entity.type
_entity.pdbx_description
1 polymer ?
#
loop_
_entity_poly.entity_id
_entity_poly.type
_entity_poly.pdbx_seq_one_letter_code
_entity_poly.pdbx_strand_id
1 'polypeptide(L)' 'MPTVTRRIVFYELMLPIMEARYGFIDPKGQFATIGQQGMELNQFFEIDEEQK' A
#
# COMPACT_ATOMS: atom_id res chain seq x y z
N MET A 1 -7.31 20.40 -6.60
CA MET A 1 -6.98 19.05 -6.10
C MET A 1 -5.49 18.83 -6.33
N PRO A 2 -4.73 18.26 -5.38
CA PRO A 2 -3.35 17.88 -5.64
C PRO A 2 -3.32 16.89 -6.80
N THR A 3 -2.63 17.25 -7.88
CA THR A 3 -2.45 16.37 -9.04
C THR A 3 -1.32 15.41 -8.70
N VAL A 4 -1.67 14.15 -8.47
CA VAL A 4 -0.71 13.07 -8.25
C VAL A 4 0.04 12.87 -9.58
N THR A 5 1.32 13.26 -9.64
CA THR A 5 2.14 13.15 -10.86
C THR A 5 2.98 11.88 -10.89
N ARG A 6 3.01 11.12 -9.79
CA ARG A 6 3.80 9.90 -9.60
C ARG A 6 2.97 8.85 -8.87
N ARG A 7 3.38 7.60 -9.01
CA ARG A 7 2.78 6.49 -8.26
C ARG A 7 2.98 6.72 -6.75
N ILE A 8 1.93 6.56 -5.96
CA ILE A 8 1.97 6.68 -4.50
C ILE A 8 1.84 5.28 -3.91
N VAL A 9 2.76 4.89 -3.04
CA VAL A 9 2.59 3.70 -2.19
C VAL A 9 1.59 4.02 -1.09
N PHE A 10 0.61 3.15 -0.88
CA PHE A 10 -0.27 3.26 0.28
C PHE A 10 -0.19 2.04 1.18
N TYR A 11 -0.56 2.29 2.43
CA TYR A 11 -0.65 1.31 3.49
C TYR A 11 -1.93 1.56 4.27
N GLU A 12 -2.81 0.56 4.32
CA GLU A 12 -4.09 0.60 5.02
C GLU A 12 -4.09 -0.47 6.12
N LEU A 13 -4.04 -0.04 7.37
CA LEU A 13 -4.11 -0.90 8.55
C LEU A 13 -5.58 -1.10 8.97
N MET A 14 -6.00 -2.35 9.06
CA MET A 14 -7.35 -2.74 9.47
C MET A 14 -7.31 -3.37 10.87
N LEU A 15 -7.63 -2.57 11.88
CA LEU A 15 -7.85 -3.03 13.25
C LEU A 15 -9.34 -3.33 13.48
N PRO A 16 -9.71 -4.34 14.31
CA PRO A 16 -8.84 -5.11 15.20
C PRO A 16 -8.32 -6.42 14.59
N ILE A 17 -8.63 -6.72 13.33
CA ILE A 17 -8.27 -7.99 12.69
C ILE A 17 -6.77 -8.14 12.40
N MET A 18 -5.97 -7.12 12.71
CA MET A 18 -4.51 -7.13 12.58
C MET A 18 -4.08 -7.46 11.15
N GLU A 19 -4.75 -6.86 10.16
CA GLU A 19 -4.39 -7.02 8.75
C GLU A 19 -3.99 -5.69 8.15
N ALA A 20 -3.16 -5.74 7.12
CA ALA A 20 -2.90 -4.60 6.28
C ALA A 20 -3.02 -4.91 4.81
N ARG A 21 -3.52 -3.91 4.07
CA ARG A 21 -3.50 -3.87 2.62
C ARG A 21 -2.49 -2.83 2.18
N TYR A 22 -1.73 -3.17 1.16
CA TYR A 22 -0.77 -2.25 0.57
C TYR A 22 -0.84 -2.33 -0.94
N GLY A 23 -0.38 -1.26 -1.57
CA GLY A 23 -0.36 -1.20 -3.01
C GLY A 23 -0.02 0.19 -3.50
N PHE A 24 -0.54 0.52 -4.69
CA PHE A 24 -0.25 1.79 -5.33
C PHE A 24 -1.49 2.53 -5.79
N ILE A 25 -1.38 3.86 -5.77
CA ILE A 25 -2.30 4.77 -6.45
C ILE A 25 -1.56 5.39 -7.61
N ASP A 26 -2.10 5.21 -8.81
CA ASP A 26 -1.57 5.79 -10.03
C ASP A 26 -1.96 7.28 -10.15
N PRO A 27 -1.25 8.07 -10.99
CA PRO A 27 -1.57 9.48 -11.27
C PRO A 27 -3.02 9.75 -11.70
N LYS A 28 -3.72 8.74 -12.22
CA LYS A 28 -5.12 8.81 -12.64
C LYS A 28 -6.11 8.60 -11.49
N GLY A 29 -5.63 8.41 -10.26
CA GLY A 29 -6.45 8.09 -9.09
C GLY A 29 -6.95 6.64 -9.05
N GLN A 30 -6.45 5.77 -9.93
CA GLN A 30 -6.74 4.33 -9.88
C GLN A 30 -5.88 3.68 -8.81
N PHE A 31 -6.48 2.81 -7.99
CA PHE A 31 -5.78 2.06 -6.96
C PHE A 31 -5.63 0.59 -7.38
N ALA A 32 -4.46 0.02 -7.10
CA ALA A 32 -4.20 -1.41 -7.21
C ALA A 32 -3.70 -1.93 -5.86
N THR A 33 -4.41 -2.90 -5.29
CA THR A 33 -3.91 -3.67 -4.14
C THR A 33 -3.02 -4.78 -4.65
N ILE A 34 -1.83 -4.89 -4.06
CA ILE A 34 -0.82 -5.87 -4.47
C ILE A 34 -0.80 -7.05 -3.53
N GLY A 35 -1.04 -6.78 -2.25
CA GLY A 35 -1.04 -7.80 -1.24
C GLY A 35 -1.88 -7.43 -0.04
N GLN A 36 -2.14 -8.46 0.73
CA GLN A 36 -2.75 -8.40 2.05
C GLN A 36 -1.90 -9.30 2.94
N GLN A 37 -1.45 -8.76 4.06
CA GLN A 37 -0.57 -9.48 4.98
C GLN A 37 -1.12 -9.34 6.40
N GLY A 38 -1.09 -10.46 7.14
CA GLY A 38 -1.29 -10.46 8.58
C GLY A 38 -0.15 -9.67 9.24
N MET A 39 -0.52 -8.71 10.07
CA MET A 39 0.42 -7.77 10.68
C MET A 39 0.91 -8.28 12.02
N GLU A 40 2.21 -8.57 12.10
CA GLU A 40 2.94 -8.49 13.35
C GLU A 40 3.44 -7.04 13.52
N LEU A 41 2.89 -6.34 14.53
CA LEU A 41 3.34 -4.99 14.88
C LEU A 41 4.87 -5.04 15.10
N ASN A 42 5.61 -4.15 14.45
CA ASN A 42 7.08 -4.00 14.47
C ASN A 42 7.88 -4.73 13.37
N GLN A 43 7.24 -5.22 12.30
CA GLN A 43 7.97 -5.74 11.14
C GLN A 43 7.96 -4.77 9.97
N PHE A 44 9.13 -4.59 9.34
CA PHE A 44 9.25 -4.00 8.02
C PHE A 44 9.06 -5.11 6.98
N PHE A 45 8.37 -4.81 5.88
CA PHE A 45 8.24 -5.72 4.75
C PHE A 45 8.49 -4.96 3.45
N GLU A 46 9.03 -5.65 2.46
CA GLU A 46 9.33 -5.07 1.15
C GLU A 46 8.12 -5.25 0.22
N ILE A 47 7.85 -4.24 -0.61
CA ILE A 47 6.88 -4.33 -1.69
C ILE A 47 7.67 -4.55 -2.97
N ASP A 48 7.65 -5.77 -3.50
CA ASP A 48 8.46 -6.19 -4.67
C ASP A 48 8.37 -5.24 -5.88
N GLU A 49 7.22 -4.57 -6.04
CA GLU A 49 6.92 -3.68 -7.16
C GLU A 49 7.35 -2.22 -6.96
N GLU A 50 7.96 -1.88 -5.80
CA GLU A 50 8.58 -0.56 -5.57
C GLU A 50 9.99 -0.47 -6.17
N GLN A 51 10.65 -1.61 -6.41
CA GLN A 51 12.03 -1.68 -6.91
C GLN A 51 12.14 -1.61 -8.45
N LYS A 52 11.02 -1.49 -9.18
CA LYS A 52 10.96 -1.40 -10.66
C LYS A 52 10.71 0.02 -11.13
#